data_AF-A0A2V8CSG5-F1
#
_entry.id   AF-A0A2V8CSG5-F1
#
_cell.length_a   1.000
_cell.length_b   1.000
_cell.length_c   1.000
_cell.angle_alpha   90.00
_cell.angle_beta   90.00
_cell.angle_gamma   90.00
#
_symmetry.space_group_name_H-M   'P 1'
#
loop_
_entity.id
_entity.type
_entity.pdbx_description
1 polymer ?
#
loop_
_entity_poly.entity_id
_entity_poly.type
_entity_poly.pdbx_seq_one_letter_code
_entity_poly.pdbx_strand_id
1 'polypeptide(L)' 'MAYEPSEEEIRMRAYQRYLQRGGSHGTEFEDWLEAERELKRSKA' A
#
# COMPACT_ATOMS: atom_id res chain seq x y z
N MET A 1 7.23 -15.71 -12.67
CA MET A 1 7.14 -15.88 -11.21
C MET A 1 6.27 -14.74 -10.71
N ALA A 2 5.07 -15.02 -10.19
CA ALA A 2 4.24 -13.97 -9.61
C ALA A 2 4.98 -13.42 -8.38
N TYR A 3 5.42 -12.18 -8.45
CA TYR A 3 6.10 -11.53 -7.34
C TYR A 3 5.03 -11.01 -6.38
N GLU A 4 4.87 -11.69 -5.24
CA GLU A 4 4.03 -11.18 -4.17
C GLU A 4 4.79 -10.04 -3.47
N PRO A 5 4.20 -8.83 -3.37
CA PRO A 5 4.83 -7.74 -2.65
C PRO A 5 5.01 -8.11 -1.19
N SER A 6 6.20 -7.83 -0.66
CA SER A 6 6.47 -8.04 0.76
C SER A 6 5.67 -7.07 1.61
N GLU A 7 5.35 -7.47 2.84
CA GLU A 7 4.67 -6.62 3.83
C GLU A 7 5.37 -5.27 4.02
N GLU A 8 6.70 -5.23 3.87
CA GLU A 8 7.49 -4.00 3.94
C GLU A 8 7.19 -3.04 2.79
N GLU A 9 7.05 -3.55 1.56
CA GLU A 9 6.67 -2.73 0.41
C GLU A 9 5.25 -2.20 0.55
N ILE A 10 4.32 -3.05 1.00
CA ILE A 10 2.93 -2.69 1.23
C ILE A 10 2.86 -1.60 2.30
N ARG A 11 3.59 -1.76 3.42
CA ARG A 11 3.66 -0.77 4.50
C ARG A 11 4.23 0.56 4.01
N MET A 12 5.33 0.55 3.27
CA MET A 12 5.92 1.78 2.73
C MET A 12 4.94 2.51 1.80
N ARG A 13 4.24 1.76 0.95
CA ARG A 13 3.28 2.33 0.00
C ARG A 13 2.03 2.86 0.69
N ALA A 14 1.50 2.13 1.67
CA ALA A 14 0.38 2.56 2.51
C ALA A 14 0.75 3.83 3.30
N TYR A 15 1.97 3.90 3.85
CA TYR A 15 2.45 5.06 4.58
C TYR A 15 2.59 6.31 3.68
N GLN A 16 3.13 6.16 2.47
CA GLN A 16 3.13 7.26 1.49
C GLN A 16 1.72 7.74 1.16
N ARG A 17 0.75 6.83 1.11
CA ARG A 17 -0.65 7.17 0.82
C ARG A 17 -1.29 7.91 1.99
N TYR A 18 -1.05 7.46 3.21
CA TYR A 18 -1.43 8.15 4.44
C TYR A 18 -0.87 9.58 4.50
N LEU A 19 0.42 9.76 4.16
CA LEU A 19 1.05 11.07 4.11
C LEU A 19 0.45 11.97 3.02
N GLN A 20 0.18 11.44 1.82
CA GLN A 20 -0.46 12.20 0.73
C GLN A 20 -1.88 12.65 1.08
N ARG A 21 -2.59 11.90 1.93
CA ARG A 21 -3.91 12.27 2.45
C ARG A 21 -3.87 13.33 3.56
N GLY A 22 -2.69 13.72 4.03
CA GLY A 22 -2.54 14.64 5.16
C GLY A 22 -2.76 13.98 6.52
N GLY A 23 -2.59 12.66 6.62
CA GLY A 23 -2.66 11.94 7.89
C GLY A 23 -4.08 11.73 8.43
N SER A 24 -5.05 11.49 7.55
CA SER A 24 -6.41 11.18 7.98
C SER A 24 -6.45 9.79 8.64
N HIS A 25 -6.76 9.77 9.94
CA HIS A 25 -6.98 8.53 10.66
C HIS A 25 -8.30 7.87 10.22
N GLY A 26 -8.32 6.53 10.20
CA GLY A 26 -9.50 5.73 9.84
C GLY A 26 -9.46 5.06 8.47
N THR A 27 -8.51 5.42 7.60
CA THR A 27 -8.34 4.78 6.28
C THR A 27 -7.08 3.94 6.15
N GLU A 28 -6.32 3.79 7.23
CA GLU A 28 -5.06 3.03 7.31
C GLU A 28 -5.18 1.60 6.76
N PHE A 29 -6.28 0.90 7.07
CA PHE A 29 -6.55 -0.43 6.54
C PHE A 29 -6.90 -0.42 5.03
N GLU A 30 -7.63 0.59 4.57
CA GLU A 30 -7.95 0.77 3.16
C GLU A 30 -6.70 1.13 2.35
N ASP A 31 -5.86 2.02 2.90
CA ASP A 31 -4.60 2.44 2.30
C ASP A 31 -3.60 1.27 2.21
N TRP A 32 -3.64 0.34 3.18
CA TRP A 32 -2.91 -0.92 3.12
C TRP A 32 -3.40 -1.84 2.00
N LEU A 33 -4.71 -2.08 1.90
CA LEU A 33 -5.31 -2.94 0.87
C LEU A 33 -5.08 -2.38 -0.56
N GLU A 34 -5.20 -1.07 -0.71
CA GLU A 34 -4.91 -0.37 -1.96
C GLU A 34 -3.43 -0.48 -2.33
N ALA A 35 -2.53 -0.28 -1.37
CA ALA A 35 -1.09 -0.45 -1.55
C ALA A 35 -0.73 -1.87 -2.02
N GLU A 36 -1.27 -2.90 -1.36
CA GLU A 36 -1.04 -4.29 -1.75
C GLU A 36 -1.51 -4.56 -3.19
N ARG A 37 -2.73 -4.14 -3.53
CA ARG A 37 -3.30 -4.33 -4.87
C ARG A 37 -2.52 -3.60 -5.95
N GLU A 38 -2.06 -2.40 -5.65
CA GLU A 38 -1.27 -1.59 -6.58
C GLU A 38 0.09 -2.23 -6.84
N LEU A 39 0.78 -2.67 -5.79
CA LEU A 39 2.07 -3.35 -5.90
C LEU A 39 1.95 -4.69 -6.65
N LYS A 40 0.90 -5.47 -6.37
CA LYS A 40 0.59 -6.71 -7.11
C LYS A 40 0.33 -6.45 -8.60
N ARG A 41 -0.31 -5.33 -8.96
CA ARG A 41 -0.57 -4.96 -10.37
C ARG A 41 0.65 -4.39 -11.06
N SER A 42 1.50 -3.63 -10.36
CA SER A 42 2.64 -2.95 -10.98
C SER A 42 3.85 -3.87 -11.23
N LYS A 43 3.91 -5.04 -10.57
CA LYS A 43 4.97 -6.05 -10.74
C LYS A 43 4.49 -7.33 -11.46
N ALA A 44 3.27 -7.34 -11.98
CA ALA A 44 2.73 -8.39 -12.85
C ALA A 44 2.98 -8.03 -14.33
#